data_AF-A0A2R6PXU0-F1
#
_entry.id   AF-A0A2R6PXU0-F1
#
_cell.length_a   1.000
_cell.length_b   1.000
_cell.length_c   1.000
_cell.angle_alpha   90.00
_cell.angle_beta   90.00
_cell.angle_gamma   90.00
#
_symmetry.space_group_name_H-M   'P 1'
#
loop_
_entity.id
_entity.type
_entity.pdbx_description
1 polymer ?
#
loop_
_entity_poly.entity_id
_entity_poly.type
_entity_poly.pdbx_seq_one_letter_code
_entity_poly.pdbx_strand_id
1 'polypeptide(L)' 'MTASEEGGAPEVTLETSMGSFTLEMYYKHAPRTCRNFIELARRGY' A
#
# COMPACT_ATOMS: atom_id res chain seq x y z
N MET A 1 3.29 17.60 5.31
CA MET A 1 3.49 17.51 3.85
C MET A 1 4.95 17.19 3.58
N THR A 2 5.18 16.22 2.68
CA THR A 2 6.45 15.77 2.07
C THR A 2 7.45 15.08 3.01
N ALA A 3 7.62 13.75 2.98
CA ALA A 3 8.20 12.85 1.96
C ALA A 3 9.68 12.51 2.25
N SER A 4 9.97 11.21 2.14
CA SER A 4 11.26 10.59 1.78
C SER A 4 12.12 10.00 2.90
N GLU A 5 11.94 8.70 3.16
CA GLU A 5 13.10 7.78 3.20
C GLU A 5 13.16 7.06 1.84
N GLU A 6 14.27 7.25 1.14
CA GLU A 6 14.53 6.70 -0.18
C GLU A 6 14.54 5.16 -0.14
N GLY A 7 13.56 4.53 -0.79
CA GLY A 7 13.38 3.06 -0.78
C GLY A 7 12.33 2.51 0.18
N GLY A 8 11.43 3.38 0.68
CA GLY A 8 10.33 3.01 1.56
C GLY A 8 9.42 1.90 1.01
N ALA A 9 8.92 1.06 1.91
CA ALA A 9 7.99 -0.01 1.57
C ALA A 9 6.73 0.57 0.90
N PRO A 10 6.13 -0.14 -0.09
CA PRO A 10 4.93 0.36 -0.71
C PRO A 10 3.79 0.45 0.31
N GLU A 11 3.12 1.59 0.36
CA GLU A 11 1.98 1.81 1.25
C GLU A 11 0.68 1.83 0.45
N VAL A 12 -0.41 1.36 1.06
CA VAL A 12 -1.75 1.41 0.48
C VAL A 12 -2.71 1.95 1.53
N THR A 13 -3.37 3.07 1.23
CA THR A 13 -4.43 3.62 2.05
C THR A 13 -5.79 3.09 1.58
N LEU A 14 -6.55 2.53 2.51
CA LEU A 14 -7.90 2.02 2.28
C LEU A 14 -8.90 2.94 2.98
N GLU A 15 -9.86 3.44 2.21
CA GLU A 15 -10.96 4.24 2.73
C GLU A 15 -12.16 3.32 3.01
N THR A 16 -12.61 3.28 4.26
CA THR A 16 -13.78 2.49 4.67
C THR A 16 -14.80 3.37 5.37
N SER A 17 -16.04 2.92 5.49
CA SER A 17 -17.11 3.64 6.21
C SER A 17 -16.79 3.89 7.69
N MET A 18 -15.88 3.10 8.27
CA MET A 18 -15.42 3.21 9.65
C MET A 18 -14.19 4.13 9.79
N GLY A 19 -13.64 4.61 8.67
CA GLY A 19 -12.44 5.44 8.62
C GLY A 19 -11.42 4.96 7.59
N SER A 20 -10.45 5.82 7.28
CA SER A 20 -9.32 5.48 6.42
C SER A 20 -8.16 4.93 7.25
N PHE A 21 -7.52 3.86 6.79
CA PHE A 21 -6.27 3.38 7.38
C PHE A 21 -5.24 3.06 6.31
N THR A 22 -3.97 3.23 6.66
CA THR A 22 -2.83 2.98 5.76
C THR A 22 -2.12 1.71 6.16
N LEU A 23 -1.87 0.85 5.18
CA LEU A 23 -1.12 -0.39 5.32
C LEU A 23 0.27 -0.22 4.70
N GLU A 24 1.31 -0.54 5.47
CA GLU A 24 2.68 -0.66 4.96
C GLU A 24 2.94 -2.11 4.52
N MET A 25 3.39 -2.30 3.28
CA MET A 25 3.52 -3.63 2.68
C MET A 25 4.89 -4.26 2.92
N TYR A 26 4.90 -5.51 3.39
CA TYR A 26 6.12 -6.32 3.54
C TYR A 26 6.67 -6.85 2.19
N TYR A 27 7.01 -5.93 1.28
CA TYR A 27 7.44 -6.25 -0.09
C TYR A 27 8.73 -7.09 -0.14
N LYS A 28 9.58 -7.01 0.89
CA LYS A 28 10.83 -7.79 0.99
C LYS A 28 10.57 -9.30 1.08
N HIS A 29 9.51 -9.70 1.77
CA HIS A 29 9.17 -11.12 1.97
C HIS A 29 8.11 -11.61 0.97
N ALA A 30 7.19 -10.75 0.54
CA ALA A 30 6.06 -11.13 -0.32
C ALA A 30 5.88 -10.19 -1.53
N PRO A 31 6.89 -10.02 -2.40
CA PRO A 31 6.85 -9.02 -3.48
C PRO A 31 5.72 -9.24 -4.50
N ARG A 32 5.37 -10.50 -4.78
CA ARG A 32 4.29 -10.84 -5.74
C ARG A 32 2.91 -10.46 -5.22
N THR A 33 2.65 -10.74 -3.94
CA THR A 33 1.37 -10.42 -3.29
C THR A 33 1.21 -8.92 -3.14
N CYS A 34 2.26 -8.22 -2.68
CA CYS A 34 2.24 -6.77 -2.56
C CYS A 34 1.95 -6.11 -3.90
N ARG A 35 2.59 -6.56 -4.98
CA ARG A 35 2.33 -6.04 -6.32
C ARG A 35 0.87 -6.26 -6.76
N ASN A 36 0.34 -7.47 -6.60
CA ASN A 36 -1.05 -7.76 -6.94
C ASN A 36 -2.03 -6.88 -6.14
N PHE A 37 -1.79 -6.72 -4.83
CA PHE A 37 -2.64 -5.91 -3.98
C PHE A 37 -2.64 -4.43 -4.38
N ILE A 38 -1.45 -3.86 -4.66
CA ILE A 38 -1.33 -2.47 -5.15
C ILE A 38 -2.04 -2.31 -6.49
N GLU A 39 -1.89 -3.28 -7.41
CA GLU A 39 -2.56 -3.23 -8.71
C GLU A 39 -4.10 -3.31 -8.58
N LEU A 40 -4.62 -4.14 -7.67
CA LEU A 40 -6.06 -4.23 -7.38
C LEU A 40 -6.57 -2.92 -6.76
N ALA A 41 -5.88 -2.39 -5.76
CA ALA A 41 -6.25 -1.14 -5.10
C ALA A 41 -6.27 0.04 -6.09
N ARG A 42 -5.28 0.13 -7.00
CA ARG A 42 -5.25 1.16 -8.06
C ARG A 42 -6.39 1.06 -9.06
N ARG A 43 -6.91 -0.14 -9.29
CA ARG A 43 -8.05 -0.38 -10.18
C ARG A 43 -9.39 -0.13 -9.47
N GLY A 44 -9.39 0.11 -8.16
CA GLY A 44 -10.60 0.34 -7.37
C GLY A 44 -11.43 -0.93 -7.16
N TYR A 45 -10.78 -2.10 -7.07
CA TYR A 45 -11.42 -3.34 -6.63
C TYR A 45 -11.76 -3.33 -5.14
#